data_AF-A0A536Z454-F1
#
_entry.id   AF-A0A536Z454-F1
#
_cell.length_a   1.000
_cell.length_b   1.000
_cell.length_c   1.000
_cell.angle_alpha   90.00
_cell.angle_beta   90.00
_cell.angle_gamma   90.00
#
_symmetry.space_group_name_H-M   'P 1'
#
loop_
_entity.id
_entity.type
_entity.pdbx_description
1 polymer ?
#
loop_
_entity_poly.entity_id
_entity_poly.type
_entity_poly.pdbx_seq_one_letter_code
_entity_poly.pdbx_strand_id
1 'polypeptide(L)'
;STEFSLKVMGDIQQYFVQHDVRNFYSVSISGYHIAEAGANPISQLAFTLSNGFTFVEAYLARGMHIDDFAPNLSFFFSYGMDPEYAVIGRVARRIWAVAMRERYGANERSQKLKFHSQTSGRSLHAQEISFNDIRTTLQALISTYDNTNSLHTNAYDEAITTP
;
A
#
# COMPACT_ATOMS: atom_id res chain seq x y z
N SER A 1 -14.83 15.42 -9.25
CA SER A 1 -13.48 16.03 -9.30
C SER A 1 -12.63 15.39 -8.20
N THR A 2 -11.30 15.48 -8.30
CA THR A 2 -10.39 14.96 -7.25
C THR A 2 -10.68 15.57 -5.89
N GLU A 3 -10.95 16.88 -5.84
CA GLU A 3 -11.30 17.60 -4.62
C GLU A 3 -12.56 17.05 -3.94
N PHE A 4 -13.62 16.81 -4.71
CA PHE A 4 -14.86 16.23 -4.18
C PHE A 4 -14.63 14.82 -3.61
N SER A 5 -13.84 14.00 -4.29
CA SER A 5 -13.51 12.66 -3.79
C SER A 5 -12.70 12.71 -2.48
N LEU A 6 -11.73 13.63 -2.36
CA LEU A 6 -10.98 13.85 -1.11
C LEU A 6 -11.88 14.34 0.03
N LYS A 7 -12.84 15.22 -0.28
CA LYS A 7 -13.83 15.67 0.70
C LYS A 7 -14.64 14.49 1.24
N VAL A 8 -15.20 13.64 0.37
CA VAL A 8 -15.99 12.47 0.79
C VAL A 8 -15.15 11.43 1.53
N MET A 9 -13.90 11.19 1.12
CA MET A 9 -13.00 10.30 1.88
C MET A 9 -12.75 10.81 3.31
N GLY A 10 -12.56 12.12 3.48
CA GLY A 10 -12.48 12.71 4.82
C GLY A 10 -13.79 12.63 5.60
N ASP A 11 -14.95 12.69 4.95
CA ASP A 11 -16.26 12.53 5.62
C ASP A 11 -16.39 11.10 6.18
N ILE A 12 -15.96 10.09 5.42
CA ILE A 12 -15.93 8.69 5.86
C ILE A 12 -14.98 8.52 7.07
N GLN A 13 -13.77 9.07 6.99
CA GLN A 13 -12.83 8.98 8.12
C GLN A 13 -13.36 9.71 9.36
N GLN A 14 -14.01 10.87 9.19
CA GLN A 14 -14.62 11.59 10.30
C GLN A 14 -15.72 10.76 10.96
N TYR A 15 -16.56 10.11 10.16
CA TYR A 15 -17.58 9.20 10.65
C TYR A 15 -16.95 8.05 11.46
N PHE A 16 -15.85 7.47 10.99
CA PHE A 16 -15.15 6.40 11.69
C PHE A 16 -14.64 6.83 13.06
N VAL A 17 -14.04 8.02 13.15
CA VAL A 17 -13.56 8.59 14.42
C VAL A 17 -14.72 8.83 15.38
N GLN A 18 -15.81 9.45 14.89
CA GLN A 18 -16.99 9.78 15.72
C GLN A 18 -17.74 8.55 16.24
N HIS A 19 -17.70 7.44 15.51
CA HIS A 19 -18.43 6.20 15.85
C HIS A 19 -17.52 5.06 16.31
N ASP A 20 -16.27 5.38 16.65
CA ASP A 20 -15.29 4.43 17.18
C ASP A 20 -15.03 3.20 16.28
N VAL A 21 -15.07 3.39 14.96
CA VAL A 21 -14.79 2.34 13.97
C VAL A 21 -13.28 2.13 13.86
N ARG A 22 -12.73 1.29 14.76
CA ARG A 22 -11.27 1.06 14.89
C ARG A 22 -10.72 -0.17 14.17
N ASN A 23 -11.61 -1.03 13.65
CA ASN A 23 -11.25 -2.33 13.09
C ASN A 23 -11.47 -2.42 11.57
N PHE A 24 -11.78 -1.29 10.94
CA PHE A 24 -11.92 -1.19 9.49
C PHE A 24 -10.93 -0.15 8.94
N TYR A 25 -10.18 -0.51 7.90
CA TYR A 25 -9.29 0.42 7.21
C TYR A 25 -10.12 1.24 6.22
N SER A 26 -10.27 2.54 6.46
CA SER A 26 -11.09 3.43 5.62
C SER A 26 -10.49 3.66 4.24
N VAL A 27 -9.16 3.53 4.11
CA VAL A 27 -8.43 3.69 2.87
C VAL A 27 -7.27 2.70 2.78
N SER A 28 -7.10 2.12 1.60
CA SER A 28 -5.91 1.37 1.23
C SER A 28 -5.11 2.17 0.21
N ILE A 29 -4.01 2.78 0.68
CA ILE A 29 -3.16 3.66 -0.11
C ILE A 29 -2.30 2.78 -1.02
N SER A 30 -2.65 2.77 -2.30
CA SER A 30 -2.16 1.77 -3.25
C SER A 30 -1.09 2.29 -4.19
N GLY A 31 0.01 1.56 -4.25
CA GLY A 31 1.03 1.60 -5.30
C GLY A 31 0.88 0.54 -6.37
N TYR A 32 0.14 -0.55 -6.10
CA TYR A 32 -0.05 -1.65 -7.04
C TYR A 32 -0.42 -1.16 -8.46
N HIS A 33 -1.51 -0.41 -8.59
CA HIS A 33 -1.98 0.11 -9.88
C HIS A 33 -0.98 1.05 -10.57
N ILE A 34 -0.18 1.81 -9.79
CA ILE A 34 0.87 2.69 -10.33
C ILE A 34 1.99 1.84 -10.96
N ALA A 35 2.39 0.76 -10.31
CA ALA A 35 3.39 -0.17 -10.85
C ALA A 35 2.88 -0.95 -12.06
N GLU A 36 1.65 -1.46 -12.02
CA GLU A 36 1.05 -2.18 -13.14
C GLU A 36 0.92 -1.27 -14.39
N ALA A 37 0.69 0.03 -14.19
CA ALA A 37 0.73 1.04 -15.27
C ALA A 37 2.14 1.25 -15.86
N GLY A 38 3.21 0.80 -15.19
CA GLY A 38 4.59 0.79 -15.70
C GLY A 38 5.60 1.59 -14.90
N ALA A 39 5.22 2.04 -13.70
CA ALA A 39 6.17 2.66 -12.80
C ALA A 39 7.17 1.62 -12.28
N ASN A 40 8.46 1.98 -12.28
CA ASN A 40 9.50 1.21 -11.58
C ASN A 40 9.24 1.18 -10.06
N PRO A 41 9.83 0.24 -9.30
CA PRO A 41 9.62 0.12 -7.85
C PRO A 41 9.88 1.40 -7.05
N ILE A 42 10.87 2.20 -7.46
CA ILE A 42 11.19 3.48 -6.79
C ILE A 42 10.02 4.47 -6.94
N SER A 43 9.51 4.61 -8.17
CA SER A 43 8.41 5.53 -8.48
C SER A 43 7.10 5.07 -7.81
N GLN A 44 6.81 3.75 -7.86
CA GLN A 44 5.69 3.18 -7.12
C GLN A 44 5.77 3.57 -5.64
N LEU A 45 6.89 3.28 -4.97
CA LEU A 45 7.04 3.54 -3.55
C LEU A 45 6.90 5.03 -3.23
N ALA A 46 7.60 5.88 -3.97
CA ALA A 46 7.63 7.32 -3.74
C ALA A 46 6.23 7.94 -3.90
N PHE A 47 5.53 7.62 -4.98
CA PHE A 47 4.18 8.15 -5.22
C PHE A 47 3.17 7.61 -4.20
N THR A 48 3.28 6.35 -3.81
CA THR A 48 2.37 5.76 -2.81
C THR A 48 2.53 6.42 -1.44
N LEU A 49 3.77 6.61 -0.98
CA LEU A 49 4.02 7.32 0.28
C LEU A 49 3.62 8.78 0.18
N SER A 50 3.87 9.44 -0.95
CA SER A 50 3.43 10.83 -1.17
C SER A 50 1.90 10.95 -1.12
N ASN A 51 1.17 10.01 -1.72
CA ASN A 51 -0.29 9.96 -1.62
C ASN A 51 -0.75 9.71 -0.18
N GLY A 52 -0.08 8.81 0.54
CA GLY A 52 -0.36 8.54 1.96
C GLY A 52 -0.18 9.76 2.85
N PHE A 53 0.94 10.48 2.71
CA PHE A 53 1.15 11.74 3.43
C PHE A 53 0.16 12.82 3.01
N THR A 54 -0.31 12.83 1.75
CA THR A 54 -1.38 13.74 1.32
C THR A 54 -2.68 13.49 2.09
N PHE A 55 -3.07 12.22 2.30
CA PHE A 55 -4.23 11.89 3.14
C PHE A 55 -4.04 12.33 4.59
N VAL A 56 -2.84 12.15 5.14
CA VAL A 56 -2.50 12.61 6.50
C VAL A 56 -2.71 14.11 6.63
N GLU A 57 -2.12 14.90 5.74
CA GLU A 57 -2.27 16.37 5.75
C GLU A 57 -3.73 16.79 5.53
N ALA A 58 -4.47 16.11 4.65
CA ALA A 58 -5.88 16.39 4.41
C ALA A 58 -6.76 16.15 5.65
N TYR A 59 -6.49 15.09 6.43
CA TYR A 59 -7.26 14.79 7.65
C TYR A 59 -6.85 15.69 8.81
N LEU A 60 -5.56 16.04 8.92
CA LEU A 60 -5.08 17.06 9.89
C LEU A 60 -5.70 18.43 9.62
N ALA A 61 -5.79 18.84 8.34
CA ALA A 61 -6.45 20.10 7.95
C ALA A 61 -7.95 20.14 8.31
N ARG A 62 -8.57 18.97 8.54
CA ARG A 62 -9.94 18.83 9.04
C ARG A 62 -10.03 18.79 10.57
N GLY A 63 -8.93 18.93 11.28
CA GLY A 63 -8.88 18.95 12.75
C GLY A 63 -8.94 17.57 13.40
N MET A 64 -8.72 16.47 12.66
CA MET A 64 -8.61 15.14 13.26
C MET A 64 -7.24 14.97 13.92
N HIS A 65 -7.18 14.33 15.09
CA HIS A 65 -5.91 14.02 15.72
C HIS A 65 -5.22 12.87 14.97
N ILE A 66 -3.89 12.92 14.83
CA ILE A 66 -3.12 11.97 14.01
C ILE A 66 -3.36 10.51 14.43
N ASP A 67 -3.46 10.27 15.74
CA ASP A 67 -3.63 8.92 16.28
C ASP A 67 -5.05 8.37 16.15
N ASP A 68 -6.03 9.20 15.76
CA ASP A 68 -7.42 8.78 15.56
C ASP A 68 -7.60 8.09 14.21
N PHE A 69 -6.76 8.41 13.22
CA PHE A 69 -6.90 7.89 11.87
C PHE A 69 -5.67 7.15 11.33
N ALA A 70 -4.44 7.51 11.74
CA ALA A 70 -3.24 6.86 11.21
C ALA A 70 -3.25 5.32 11.39
N PRO A 71 -3.75 4.76 12.51
CA PRO A 71 -3.87 3.31 12.67
C PRO A 71 -4.85 2.62 11.70
N ASN A 72 -5.75 3.39 11.07
CA ASN A 72 -6.75 2.96 10.10
C ASN A 72 -6.28 3.14 8.65
N LEU A 73 -5.03 3.55 8.42
CA LEU A 73 -4.42 3.56 7.10
C LEU A 73 -3.78 2.20 6.81
N SER A 74 -4.14 1.59 5.68
CA SER A 74 -3.42 0.45 5.12
C SER A 74 -2.72 0.83 3.82
N PHE A 75 -1.68 0.09 3.46
CA PHE A 75 -0.95 0.26 2.21
C PHE A 75 -1.09 -0.98 1.32
N PHE A 76 -0.88 -0.78 0.02
CA PHE A 76 -0.93 -1.87 -0.95
C PHE A 76 0.14 -1.73 -2.03
N PHE A 77 1.06 -2.70 -2.13
CA PHE A 77 2.18 -2.67 -3.08
C PHE A 77 2.16 -3.86 -4.04
N SER A 78 2.58 -3.62 -5.29
CA SER A 78 2.99 -4.66 -6.25
C SER A 78 4.41 -5.14 -5.93
N TYR A 79 4.68 -6.42 -6.14
CA TYR A 79 6.01 -7.03 -6.06
C TYR A 79 6.36 -7.65 -7.43
N GLY A 80 7.37 -7.10 -8.10
CA GLY A 80 7.85 -7.56 -9.41
C GLY A 80 9.24 -8.20 -9.35
N MET A 81 9.94 -8.22 -10.49
CA MET A 81 11.22 -8.90 -10.66
C MET A 81 12.45 -8.01 -10.40
N ASP A 82 12.28 -6.69 -10.35
CA ASP A 82 13.35 -5.73 -10.10
C ASP A 82 13.96 -5.87 -8.68
N PRO A 83 15.26 -5.61 -8.51
CA PRO A 83 15.96 -5.85 -7.25
C PRO A 83 15.42 -5.03 -6.08
N GLU A 84 14.89 -3.83 -6.31
CA GLU A 84 14.37 -2.96 -5.25
C GLU A 84 13.12 -3.55 -4.57
N TYR A 85 12.38 -4.44 -5.23
CA TYR A 85 11.26 -5.15 -4.59
C TYR A 85 11.68 -5.98 -3.39
N ALA A 86 12.94 -6.42 -3.34
CA ALA A 86 13.48 -7.14 -2.20
C ALA A 86 13.53 -6.29 -0.92
N VAL A 87 13.37 -4.96 -1.01
CA VAL A 87 13.50 -4.03 0.13
C VAL A 87 12.34 -3.03 0.28
N ILE A 88 11.35 -3.05 -0.63
CA ILE A 88 10.35 -1.97 -0.73
C ILE A 88 9.53 -1.78 0.56
N GLY A 89 9.09 -2.86 1.20
CA GLY A 89 8.28 -2.82 2.41
C GLY A 89 9.05 -2.37 3.64
N ARG A 90 10.30 -2.82 3.85
CA ARG A 90 11.15 -2.30 4.95
C ARG A 90 11.50 -0.83 4.79
N VAL A 91 11.70 -0.35 3.55
CA VAL A 91 11.93 1.07 3.29
C VAL A 91 10.65 1.86 3.58
N ALA A 92 9.48 1.41 3.08
CA ALA A 92 8.19 2.03 3.35
C ALA A 92 7.92 2.18 4.87
N ARG A 93 8.09 1.08 5.62
CA ARG A 93 7.91 1.08 7.09
C ARG A 93 8.83 2.07 7.79
N ARG A 94 10.12 2.13 7.41
CA ARG A 94 11.08 3.04 8.06
C ARG A 94 10.77 4.50 7.79
N ILE A 95 10.45 4.85 6.54
CA ILE A 95 10.09 6.24 6.18
C ILE A 95 8.83 6.65 6.95
N TRP A 96 7.80 5.80 6.94
CA TRP A 96 6.54 6.07 7.65
C TRP A 96 6.76 6.23 9.16
N ALA A 97 7.45 5.29 9.81
CA ALA A 97 7.67 5.33 11.26
C ALA A 97 8.41 6.59 11.70
N VAL A 98 9.47 6.97 10.98
CA VAL A 98 10.24 8.19 11.29
C VAL A 98 9.40 9.44 11.06
N ALA A 99 8.67 9.53 9.94
CA ALA A 99 7.82 10.68 9.67
C ALA A 99 6.69 10.82 10.71
N MET A 100 5.99 9.72 11.02
CA MET A 100 4.93 9.70 12.03
C MET A 100 5.45 10.16 13.40
N ARG A 101 6.64 9.71 13.81
CA ARG A 101 7.24 10.09 15.09
C ARG A 101 7.74 11.53 15.11
N GLU A 102 8.62 11.88 14.16
CA GLU A 102 9.40 13.13 14.21
C GLU A 102 8.63 14.34 13.66
N ARG A 103 7.82 14.13 12.62
CA ARG A 103 7.08 15.21 11.96
C ARG A 103 5.68 15.37 12.52
N TYR A 104 4.99 14.27 12.79
CA TYR A 104 3.59 14.28 13.21
C TYR A 104 3.38 14.02 14.71
N GLY A 105 4.43 13.67 15.47
CA GLY A 105 4.32 13.43 16.92
C GLY A 105 3.42 12.26 17.30
N ALA A 106 3.19 11.32 16.38
CA ALA A 106 2.22 10.24 16.53
C ALA A 106 2.74 9.10 17.42
N ASN A 107 1.82 8.37 18.03
CA ASN A 107 2.14 7.27 18.94
C ASN A 107 2.74 6.03 18.22
N GLU A 108 3.17 5.04 19.01
CA GLU A 108 3.81 3.82 18.50
C GLU A 108 2.91 3.02 17.54
N ARG A 109 1.59 3.04 17.73
CA ARG A 109 0.65 2.33 16.85
C ARG A 109 0.57 3.01 15.48
N SER A 110 0.53 4.34 15.44
CA SER A 110 0.50 5.15 14.21
C SER A 110 1.79 5.04 13.40
N GLN A 111 2.91 4.75 14.05
CA GLN A 111 4.21 4.53 13.39
C GLN A 111 4.29 3.18 12.63
N LYS A 112 3.38 2.24 12.88
CA LYS A 112 3.41 0.88 12.28
C LYS A 112 2.66 0.84 10.95
N LEU A 113 3.38 1.08 9.85
CA LEU A 113 2.84 0.88 8.51
C LEU A 113 2.56 -0.60 8.26
N LYS A 114 1.31 -0.92 7.94
CA LYS A 114 0.86 -2.25 7.53
C LYS A 114 0.56 -2.24 6.04
N PHE A 115 0.95 -3.29 5.33
CA PHE A 115 0.66 -3.38 3.91
C PHE A 115 0.22 -4.77 3.47
N HIS A 116 -0.67 -4.77 2.48
CA HIS A 116 -0.94 -5.89 1.61
C HIS A 116 0.05 -5.86 0.44
N SER A 117 0.46 -7.03 -0.03
CA SER A 117 1.27 -7.20 -1.22
C SER A 117 0.56 -8.09 -2.23
N GLN A 118 0.77 -7.81 -3.50
CA GLN A 118 0.34 -8.68 -4.59
C GLN A 118 1.49 -8.85 -5.57
N THR A 119 1.66 -10.06 -6.08
CA THR A 119 2.63 -10.35 -7.16
C THR A 119 2.26 -9.57 -8.43
N SER A 120 3.24 -9.18 -9.24
CA SER A 120 2.98 -8.29 -10.38
C SER A 120 2.28 -9.02 -11.53
N GLY A 121 1.06 -8.58 -11.85
CA GLY A 121 0.31 -9.08 -13.01
C GLY A 121 1.03 -8.80 -14.33
N ARG A 122 1.68 -7.64 -14.46
CA ARG A 122 2.48 -7.24 -15.64
C ARG A 122 3.69 -8.14 -15.90
N SER A 123 4.19 -8.82 -14.87
CA SER A 123 5.28 -9.79 -15.04
C SER A 123 4.82 -11.11 -15.66
N LEU A 124 3.50 -11.36 -15.70
CA LEU A 124 2.91 -12.58 -16.22
C LEU A 124 2.57 -12.41 -17.69
N HIS A 125 2.85 -13.46 -18.48
CA HIS A 125 2.75 -13.41 -19.94
C HIS A 125 1.73 -14.44 -20.42
N ALA A 126 1.05 -14.13 -21.54
CA ALA A 126 0.10 -15.05 -22.19
C ALA A 126 0.81 -16.20 -22.93
N GLN A 127 2.08 -16.00 -23.29
CA GLN A 127 2.95 -17.01 -23.86
C GLN A 127 3.63 -17.80 -22.75
N GLU A 128 3.70 -19.13 -22.91
CA GLU A 128 4.33 -20.03 -21.94
C GLU A 128 3.84 -19.77 -20.50
N ILE A 129 2.51 -19.78 -20.33
CA ILE A 129 1.85 -19.42 -19.06
C ILE A 129 2.34 -20.25 -17.87
N SER A 130 2.84 -21.46 -18.09
CA SER A 130 3.43 -22.30 -17.03
C SER A 130 4.67 -21.66 -16.38
N PHE A 131 5.36 -20.75 -17.07
CA PHE A 131 6.49 -20.00 -16.49
C PHE A 131 6.04 -18.91 -15.51
N ASN A 132 4.76 -18.55 -15.50
CA ASN A 132 4.23 -17.53 -14.59
C ASN A 132 4.33 -17.98 -13.13
N ASP A 133 4.12 -19.27 -12.82
CA ASP A 133 4.29 -19.79 -11.45
C ASP A 133 5.71 -19.60 -10.92
N ILE A 134 6.74 -19.69 -11.78
CA ILE A 134 8.12 -19.43 -11.38
C ILE A 134 8.29 -17.96 -10.98
N ARG A 135 7.72 -17.04 -11.75
CA ARG A 135 7.77 -15.59 -11.48
C ARG A 135 7.03 -15.26 -10.18
N THR A 136 5.80 -15.74 -10.04
CA THR A 136 4.97 -15.58 -8.84
C THR A 136 5.67 -16.14 -7.60
N THR A 137 6.31 -17.31 -7.71
CA THR A 137 7.05 -17.93 -6.59
C THR A 137 8.17 -17.02 -6.08
N LEU A 138 8.98 -16.45 -6.97
CA LEU A 138 10.09 -15.55 -6.57
C LEU A 138 9.58 -14.26 -5.93
N GLN A 139 8.49 -13.68 -6.46
CA GLN A 139 7.86 -12.47 -5.93
C GLN A 139 7.21 -12.71 -4.56
N ALA A 140 6.52 -13.83 -4.39
CA ALA A 140 5.93 -14.26 -3.12
C ALA A 140 7.01 -14.48 -2.05
N LEU A 141 8.15 -15.08 -2.43
CA LEU A 141 9.28 -15.31 -1.54
C LEU A 141 9.82 -14.00 -0.97
N ILE A 142 10.14 -13.02 -1.82
CA ILE A 142 10.71 -11.75 -1.36
C ILE A 142 9.70 -10.92 -0.56
N SER A 143 8.40 -10.98 -0.88
CA SER A 143 7.35 -10.34 -0.08
C SER A 143 7.26 -10.95 1.33
N THR A 144 7.36 -12.27 1.41
CA THR A 144 7.40 -13.01 2.68
C THR A 144 8.66 -12.70 3.48
N TYR A 145 9.83 -12.68 2.84
CA TYR A 145 11.10 -12.29 3.48
C TYR A 145 11.08 -10.85 3.99
N ASP A 146 10.37 -9.96 3.29
CA ASP A 146 10.14 -8.60 3.74
C ASP A 146 8.95 -8.46 4.71
N ASN A 147 8.49 -9.56 5.30
CA ASN A 147 7.52 -9.62 6.38
C ASN A 147 6.25 -8.80 6.07
N THR A 148 5.64 -9.04 4.89
CA THR A 148 4.35 -8.44 4.53
C THR A 148 3.24 -8.85 5.51
N ASN A 149 2.22 -8.01 5.68
CA ASN A 149 1.10 -8.33 6.57
C ASN A 149 0.02 -9.17 5.89
N SER A 150 -0.03 -9.16 4.55
CA SER A 150 -0.97 -9.92 3.75
C SER A 150 -0.42 -10.06 2.33
N LEU A 151 -0.62 -11.23 1.70
CA LEU A 151 -0.08 -11.55 0.38
C LEU A 151 -1.17 -12.14 -0.52
N HIS A 152 -1.27 -11.63 -1.75
CA HIS A 152 -1.96 -12.25 -2.87
C HIS A 152 -0.93 -12.78 -3.87
N THR A 153 -1.11 -14.03 -4.30
CA THR A 153 -0.32 -14.66 -5.37
C THR A 153 -1.20 -14.86 -6.61
N ASN A 154 -0.82 -14.23 -7.72
CA ASN A 154 -1.54 -14.33 -8.99
C ASN A 154 -1.42 -15.77 -9.55
N ALA A 155 -2.45 -16.21 -10.25
CA ALA A 155 -2.46 -17.52 -10.90
C ALA A 155 -1.59 -17.52 -12.18
N TYR A 156 -1.22 -18.71 -12.63
CA TYR A 156 -0.38 -18.86 -13.82
C TYR A 156 -1.05 -18.37 -15.12
N ASP A 157 -2.38 -18.35 -15.20
CA ASP A 157 -3.18 -18.00 -16.38
C ASP A 157 -3.82 -16.59 -16.32
N GLU A 158 -3.44 -15.76 -15.34
CA GLU A 158 -3.93 -14.39 -15.14
C GLU A 158 -3.85 -13.51 -16.40
N ALA A 159 -2.85 -13.75 -17.25
CA ALA A 159 -2.66 -13.00 -18.49
C ALA A 159 -3.72 -13.34 -19.57
N ILE A 160 -4.54 -14.36 -19.36
CA ILE A 160 -5.59 -14.83 -20.26
C ILE A 160 -6.98 -14.49 -19.69
N THR A 161 -7.23 -14.87 -18.44
CA THR A 161 -8.57 -14.79 -17.83
C THR A 161 -8.47 -14.56 -16.33
N THR A 162 -9.59 -14.14 -15.73
CA THR A 162 -9.77 -14.22 -14.28
C THR A 162 -9.70 -15.69 -13.85
N PRO A 163 -8.93 -16.02 -12.79
CA PRO A 163 -8.87 -17.37 -12.21
C PRO A 163 -10.21 -17.85 -11.64
#